data_AF-A0A1V4AUJ0-F1
#
_entry.id   AF-A0A1V4AUJ0-F1
#
_cell.length_a   1.000
_cell.length_b   1.000
_cell.length_c   1.000
_cell.angle_alpha   90.00
_cell.angle_beta   90.00
_cell.angle_gamma   90.00
#
_symmetry.space_group_name_H-M   'P 1'
#
loop_
_entity.id
_entity.type
_entity.pdbx_description
1 polymer ?
#
loop_
_entity_poly.entity_id
_entity_poly.type
_entity_poly.pdbx_seq_one_letter_code
_entity_poly.pdbx_strand_id
1 'polypeptide(L)'
;MKSIFISILIVVLNASLFILVPRQPLAQDKSGFESNRSATNNYYLKTAKMYFGLNDFTKAIDALALAILLEPHNTEAQKLLKESRRLLEEKKCPAGISIWS
;
A
#
# COMPACT_ATOMS: atom_id res chain seq x y z
N MET A 1 13.52 -43.92 -18.69
CA MET A 1 12.33 -43.75 -17.83
C MET A 1 12.64 -43.01 -16.50
N LYS A 2 13.48 -41.96 -16.50
CA LYS A 2 13.79 -41.18 -15.27
C LYS A 2 13.23 -39.75 -15.33
N SER A 3 13.09 -39.20 -16.54
CA SER A 3 12.61 -37.83 -16.77
C SER A 3 11.14 -37.61 -16.38
N ILE A 4 10.29 -38.62 -16.58
CA ILE A 4 8.84 -38.52 -16.32
C ILE A 4 8.56 -38.37 -14.82
N PHE A 5 9.35 -39.03 -13.97
CA PHE A 5 9.22 -38.95 -12.52
C PHE A 5 9.53 -37.55 -11.99
N ILE A 6 10.48 -36.84 -12.59
CA ILE A 6 10.86 -35.48 -12.20
C ILE A 6 9.72 -34.51 -12.53
N SER A 7 9.11 -34.67 -13.70
CA SER A 7 7.97 -33.84 -14.12
C SER A 7 6.75 -34.05 -13.21
N ILE A 8 6.46 -35.30 -12.82
CA ILE A 8 5.37 -35.60 -11.89
C ILE A 8 5.65 -35.01 -10.50
N LEU A 9 6.90 -35.09 -10.02
CA LEU A 9 7.29 -34.53 -8.72
C LEU A 9 7.11 -33.00 -8.67
N ILE A 10 7.46 -32.29 -9.75
CA ILE A 10 7.31 -30.83 -9.84
C ILE A 10 5.83 -30.42 -9.82
N VAL A 11 4.96 -31.17 -10.50
CA VAL A 11 3.52 -30.89 -10.53
C VAL A 11 2.90 -31.10 -9.15
N VAL A 12 3.26 -32.19 -8.46
CA VAL A 12 2.78 -32.48 -7.10
C VAL A 12 3.24 -31.41 -6.10
N LEU A 13 4.51 -30.98 -6.17
CA LEU A 13 5.05 -29.94 -5.29
C LEU A 13 4.35 -28.58 -5.48
N ASN A 14 4.04 -28.21 -6.72
CA ASN A 14 3.29 -26.99 -7.03
C ASN A 14 1.83 -27.07 -6.57
N ALA A 15 1.18 -28.24 -6.67
CA ALA A 15 -0.18 -28.43 -6.18
C ALA A 15 -0.27 -28.29 -4.65
N SER A 16 0.75 -28.76 -3.91
CA SER A 16 0.81 -28.60 -2.44
C SER A 16 0.95 -27.14 -2.00
N LEU A 17 1.66 -26.30 -2.78
CA LEU A 17 1.79 -24.86 -2.49
C LEU A 17 0.45 -24.12 -2.60
N PHE A 18 -0.48 -24.60 -3.42
CA PHE A 18 -1.82 -24.02 -3.54
C PHE A 18 -2.76 -24.38 -2.37
N ILE A 19 -2.47 -25.43 -1.61
CA ILE A 19 -3.26 -25.85 -0.44
C ILE A 19 -2.86 -25.04 0.80
N LEU A 20 -1.66 -24.44 0.81
CA LEU A 20 -1.16 -23.65 1.93
C LEU A 20 -1.54 -22.16 1.88
N VAL A 21 -2.15 -21.69 0.78
CA VAL A 21 -2.75 -20.36 0.71
C VAL A 21 -4.16 -20.46 1.27
N PRO A 22 -4.48 -19.84 2.42
CA PRO A 22 -5.85 -19.82 2.90
C PRO A 22 -6.69 -19.04 1.89
N ARG A 23 -7.50 -19.76 1.10
CA ARG A 23 -8.60 -19.15 0.34
C ARG A 23 -9.60 -18.64 1.38
N GLN A 24 -9.48 -17.37 1.74
CA GLN A 24 -10.46 -16.73 2.61
C GLN A 24 -11.78 -16.58 1.81
N PRO A 25 -12.89 -17.20 2.25
CA PRO A 25 -14.20 -16.79 1.79
C PRO A 25 -14.46 -15.39 2.32
N LEU A 26 -15.01 -14.55 1.46
CA LEU A 26 -15.39 -13.17 1.72
C LEU A 26 -16.52 -13.15 2.78
N ALA A 27 -16.15 -13.23 4.06
CA ALA A 27 -17.06 -13.08 5.18
C ALA A 27 -16.82 -11.69 5.79
N GLN A 28 -17.76 -10.78 5.55
CA GLN A 28 -17.91 -9.58 6.35
C GLN A 28 -18.35 -10.02 7.75
N ASP A 29 -17.41 -10.11 8.67
CA ASP A 29 -17.69 -10.13 10.11
C ASP A 29 -16.75 -9.14 10.80
N LYS A 30 -17.40 -8.26 11.54
CA LYS A 30 -16.90 -7.09 12.22
C LYS A 30 -16.55 -7.52 13.64
N SER A 31 -15.27 -7.69 13.94
CA SER A 31 -14.60 -7.39 15.22
C SER A 31 -13.46 -8.36 15.51
N GLY A 32 -12.33 -7.84 16.00
CA GLY A 32 -11.40 -8.66 16.78
C GLY A 32 -10.12 -9.17 16.09
N PHE A 33 -9.61 -8.50 15.06
CA PHE A 33 -8.15 -8.55 14.83
C PHE A 33 -7.56 -7.24 15.31
N GLU A 34 -6.89 -7.33 16.45
CA GLU A 34 -6.51 -6.22 17.28
C GLU A 34 -5.82 -5.10 16.50
N SER A 35 -6.50 -3.97 16.56
CA SER A 35 -6.03 -2.61 16.34
C SER A 35 -4.92 -2.21 17.34
N ASN A 36 -3.96 -3.09 17.63
CA ASN A 36 -2.84 -2.85 18.56
C ASN A 36 -1.47 -2.70 17.86
N ARG A 37 -1.38 -2.87 16.54
CA ARG A 37 -0.30 -2.25 15.74
C ARG A 37 -0.66 -0.84 15.24
N SER A 38 -1.90 -0.39 15.45
CA SER A 38 -2.41 0.88 14.91
C SER A 38 -1.79 2.14 15.54
N ALA A 39 -1.04 1.97 16.64
CA ALA A 39 -0.21 3.01 17.23
C ALA A 39 1.28 2.68 17.08
N THR A 40 1.68 2.00 15.99
CA THR A 40 3.10 1.98 15.64
C THR A 40 3.48 3.43 15.40
N ASN A 41 4.29 3.97 16.31
CA ASN A 41 4.73 5.36 16.37
C ASN A 41 5.64 5.64 15.17
N ASN A 42 5.07 5.59 13.97
CA ASN A 42 5.77 5.70 12.71
C ASN A 42 6.13 7.18 12.55
N TYR A 43 7.35 7.49 12.98
CA TYR A 43 7.93 8.82 12.91
C TYR A 43 7.75 9.45 11.53
N TYR A 44 7.89 8.66 10.47
CA TYR A 44 7.75 9.12 9.09
C TYR A 44 6.30 9.45 8.73
N LEU A 45 5.33 8.66 9.19
CA LEU A 45 3.91 8.99 8.98
C LEU A 45 3.51 10.27 9.73
N LYS A 46 4.01 10.48 10.95
CA LYS A 46 3.77 11.73 11.70
C LYS A 46 4.41 12.93 11.00
N THR A 47 5.65 12.77 10.54
CA THR A 47 6.37 13.79 9.77
C THR A 47 5.66 14.11 8.46
N ALA A 48 5.17 13.10 7.76
CA ALA A 48 4.37 13.26 6.55
C ALA A 48 3.10 14.06 6.81
N LYS A 49 2.34 13.75 7.87
CA LYS A 49 1.13 14.51 8.26
C LYS A 49 1.44 15.98 8.56
N MET A 50 2.58 16.26 9.19
CA MET A 50 3.04 17.63 9.42
C MET A 50 3.31 18.36 8.10
N TYR A 51 4.10 17.78 7.20
CA TYR A 51 4.35 18.39 5.88
C TYR A 51 3.08 18.54 5.05
N PHE A 52 2.18 17.55 5.13
CA PHE A 52 0.87 17.61 4.48
C PHE A 52 0.04 18.79 5.00
N GLY A 53 -0.01 19.01 6.32
CA GLY A 53 -0.68 20.17 6.92
C GLY A 53 -0.04 21.52 6.55
N LEU A 54 1.26 21.52 6.20
CA LEU A 54 1.97 22.68 5.67
C LEU A 54 1.80 22.86 4.14
N ASN A 55 1.00 22.02 3.48
CA ASN A 55 0.84 21.97 2.01
C ASN A 55 2.17 21.76 1.25
N ASP A 56 3.19 21.21 1.92
CA ASP A 56 4.44 20.78 1.30
C ASP A 56 4.28 19.33 0.85
N PHE A 57 3.48 19.15 -0.21
CA PHE A 57 3.11 17.82 -0.69
C PHE A 57 4.30 17.01 -1.19
N THR A 58 5.36 17.67 -1.69
CA THR A 58 6.59 17.00 -2.10
C THR A 58 7.27 16.33 -0.91
N LYS A 59 7.53 17.07 0.18
CA LYS A 59 8.13 16.46 1.38
C LYS A 59 7.21 15.46 2.07
N ALA A 60 5.89 15.68 2.01
CA ALA A 60 4.92 14.72 2.51
C ALA A 60 5.04 13.38 1.76
N ILE A 61 5.15 13.40 0.43
CA ILE A 61 5.33 12.20 -0.41
C ILE A 61 6.62 11.46 -0.05
N ASP A 62 7.74 12.17 0.14
CA ASP A 62 9.02 11.56 0.50
C ASP A 62 8.95 10.84 1.86
N ALA A 63 8.39 11.51 2.87
CA ALA A 63 8.19 10.90 4.19
C ALA A 63 7.21 9.70 4.14
N LEU A 64 6.18 9.77 3.29
CA LEU A 64 5.23 8.66 3.11
C LEU A 64 5.85 7.45 2.44
N ALA A 65 6.77 7.65 1.49
CA ALA A 65 7.51 6.55 0.88
C ALA A 65 8.31 5.77 1.94
N LEU A 66 8.95 6.47 2.87
CA LEU A 66 9.65 5.85 4.00
C LEU A 66 8.69 5.17 4.98
N ALA A 67 7.54 5.78 5.28
CA ALA A 67 6.53 5.18 6.15
C ALA A 67 6.00 3.85 5.58
N ILE A 68 5.73 3.79 4.28
CA ILE A 68 5.26 2.58 3.58
C ILE A 68 6.37 1.54 3.45
N LEU A 69 7.64 1.95 3.30
CA LEU A 69 8.76 1.02 3.28
C LEU A 69 8.87 0.25 4.61
N LEU A 70 8.67 0.94 5.73
CA LEU A 70 8.69 0.32 7.07
C LEU A 70 7.44 -0.51 7.35
N GLU A 71 6.28 -0.02 6.91
CA GLU A 71 5.00 -0.70 7.11
C GLU A 71 4.23 -0.78 5.77
N PRO A 72 4.52 -1.80 4.93
CA PRO A 72 3.90 -1.92 3.61
C PRO A 72 2.37 -2.01 3.64
N HIS A 73 1.79 -2.48 4.74
CA HIS A 73 0.35 -2.63 4.94
C HIS A 73 -0.30 -1.44 5.67
N ASN A 74 0.44 -0.33 5.87
CA ASN A 74 -0.12 0.87 6.49
C ASN A 74 -1.08 1.58 5.52
N THR A 75 -2.37 1.27 5.65
CA THR A 75 -3.42 1.83 4.78
C THR A 75 -3.56 3.34 4.91
N GLU A 76 -3.22 3.91 6.07
CA GLU A 76 -3.25 5.37 6.27
C GLU A 76 -2.15 6.05 5.43
N ALA A 77 -0.92 5.55 5.51
CA ALA A 77 0.20 6.08 4.72
C ALA A 77 -0.07 5.96 3.21
N GLN A 78 -0.60 4.83 2.75
CA GLN A 78 -0.97 4.66 1.33
C GLN A 78 -2.07 5.63 0.88
N LYS A 79 -3.11 5.85 1.68
CA LYS A 79 -4.18 6.81 1.38
C LYS A 79 -3.64 8.23 1.32
N LEU A 80 -2.85 8.64 2.32
CA LEU A 80 -2.28 9.98 2.36
C LEU A 80 -1.30 10.23 1.21
N LEU A 81 -0.59 9.19 0.74
CA LEU A 81 0.30 9.28 -0.42
C LEU A 81 -0.47 9.57 -1.70
N LYS A 82 -1.56 8.84 -1.93
CA LYS A 82 -2.44 9.05 -3.09
C LYS A 82 -2.99 10.47 -3.10
N GLU A 83 -3.43 10.95 -1.94
CA GLU A 83 -3.97 12.29 -1.80
C GLU A 83 -2.91 13.38 -2.00
N SER A 84 -1.74 13.23 -1.40
CA SER A 84 -0.62 14.17 -1.56
C SER A 84 -0.22 14.32 -3.03
N ARG A 85 -0.21 13.22 -3.80
CA ARG A 85 0.08 13.26 -5.24
C ARG A 85 -1.01 14.00 -6.01
N ARG A 86 -2.28 13.74 -5.72
CA ARG A 86 -3.42 14.44 -6.36
C ARG A 86 -3.30 15.95 -6.18
N LEU A 87 -3.08 16.41 -4.94
CA LEU A 87 -2.96 17.83 -4.62
C LEU A 87 -1.69 18.46 -5.21
N LEU A 88 -0.59 17.70 -5.30
CA LEU A 88 0.62 18.18 -5.96
C LEU A 88 0.40 18.42 -7.46
N GLU A 89 -0.31 17.52 -8.14
CA GLU A 89 -0.65 17.68 -9.56
C GLU A 89 -1.64 18.83 -9.78
N GLU A 90 -2.63 18.99 -8.90
CA GLU A 90 -3.54 20.15 -8.92
C GLU A 90 -2.79 21.47 -8.71
N LYS A 91 -1.80 21.51 -7.82
CA LYS A 91 -0.97 22.70 -7.60
C LYS A 91 -0.07 23.04 -8.79
N LYS A 92 0.42 22.03 -9.51
CA LYS A 92 1.23 22.22 -10.74
C LYS A 92 0.39 22.72 -11.90
N CYS A 93 -0.86 22.28 -11.99
CA CYS A 93 -1.81 22.69 -13.02
C CYS A 93 -2.85 23.59 -12.38
N PRO A 94 -2.58 24.89 -12.16
CA PRO A 94 -3.65 25.81 -11.76
C PRO A 94 -4.74 25.67 -12.81
N ALA A 95 -5.90 25.17 -12.39
CA ALA A 95 -7.06 24.99 -13.24
C ALA A 95 -7.44 26.36 -13.83
N GLY A 96 -6.87 26.69 -14.99
CA GLY A 96 -6.78 28.07 -15.43
C GLY A 96 -6.25 28.28 -16.84
N ILE A 97 -6.16 27.24 -17.68
CA ILE A 97 -6.08 27.40 -19.13
C ILE A 97 -7.08 26.44 -19.78
N SER A 98 -8.35 26.62 -19.41
CA SER A 98 -9.48 26.41 -20.32
C SER A 98 -9.77 27.78 -20.95
N ILE A 99 -8.89 28.22 -21.84
CA ILE A 99 -9.18 29.25 -22.83
C ILE A 99 -8.94 28.63 -24.20
N TRP A 100 -9.69 29.12 -25.19
CA TRP A 100 -9.84 28.68 -26.59
C TRP A 100 -10.86 27.54 -26.75
N SER A 101 -12.14 27.82 -27.04
CA SER A 101 -12.75 28.52 -28.20
C SER A 101 -13.12 27.55 -29.32
#